data_AF-A0A818MF25-F1
#
_entry.id   AF-A0A818MF25-F1
#
_cell.length_a   1.000
_cell.length_b   1.000
_cell.length_c   1.000
_cell.angle_alpha   90.00
_cell.angle_beta   90.00
_cell.angle_gamma   90.00
#
_symmetry.space_group_name_H-M   'P 1'
#
loop_
_entity.id
_entity.type
_entity.pdbx_description
1 polymer ?
#
loop_
_entity_poly.entity_id
_entity_poly.type
_entity_poly.pdbx_seq_one_letter_code
_entity_poly.pdbx_strand_id
1 'polypeptide(L)'
;MADIWSLGIQRLLARVNSFHQPGSSKSKCKSFFCNNEHIGWIREDAANQLRRYPNIFIEHSDQFVLADNLATYESRSEAVAKVLNDMRARDCLKTLRGWRDELYLVKSAYNKPSLFDIERSAASVFGMRKYGSHLNGYVIDDDGTWRMWIGKRSKTKQTFPGMYDNLAAGGLSHDLTPTECMIKECEEEAQIPKQLATEKLKAVGAISYCYEDDDGIHPEGEFLYDIQLPTTFTPTNADMLQNFQFSHGKNLSHPSLVRVLCLILTSPKYILTRAKAVHETWAPQCDRYFFITESLGNDVKSNESNFIEQLPIAPIKNITAGYDHLTQKSTLAFLFAYENYFNDFNWFVKADDDTYVIVEHLKKFLSEQNSSEPVTFGYNFKVHVPKGYHSGGASYVLSRESLRRFYEAQQDPTSNCRKDGGSEDVEIANCLRTKGVYPGKSLDKQNRELFHPLPFVDHFRGFFPDWLATYAENPPQSVN
;
A
#
# COMPACT_ATOMS: atom_id res chain seq x y z
N MET A 1 0.24 19.51 20.16
CA MET A 1 -1.00 18.71 20.31
C MET A 1 -1.07 17.78 19.11
N ALA A 2 -1.03 16.46 19.31
CA ALA A 2 -1.33 15.54 18.21
C ALA A 2 -2.76 15.81 17.74
N ASP A 3 -2.95 15.89 16.43
CA ASP A 3 -4.27 16.04 15.83
C ASP A 3 -5.19 14.93 16.36
N ILE A 4 -6.33 15.31 16.93
CA ILE A 4 -7.33 14.40 17.53
C ILE A 4 -7.70 13.29 16.55
N TRP A 5 -7.74 13.62 15.25
CA TRP A 5 -8.00 12.66 14.19
C TRP A 5 -6.91 11.59 14.08
N SER A 6 -5.64 12.00 14.10
CA SER A 6 -4.49 11.09 14.05
C SER A 6 -4.48 10.12 15.24
N LEU A 7 -4.83 10.59 16.44
CA LEU A 7 -4.94 9.74 17.63
C LEU A 7 -6.12 8.77 17.53
N GLY A 8 -7.24 9.21 16.95
CA GLY A 8 -8.39 8.36 16.66
C GLY A 8 -8.04 7.21 15.71
N ILE A 9 -7.32 7.50 14.62
CA ILE A 9 -6.84 6.51 13.66
C ILE A 9 -5.86 5.54 14.32
N GLN A 10 -4.90 6.01 15.11
CA GLN A 10 -3.96 5.13 15.83
C GLN A 10 -4.68 4.18 16.79
N ARG A 11 -5.69 4.66 17.52
CA ARG A 11 -6.52 3.82 18.39
C ARG A 11 -7.32 2.79 17.59
N LEU A 12 -7.86 3.18 16.44
CA LEU A 12 -8.55 2.26 15.55
C LEU A 12 -7.61 1.16 15.05
N LEU A 13 -6.42 1.53 14.53
CA LEU A 13 -5.41 0.60 14.05
C LEU A 13 -4.96 -0.39 15.14
N ALA A 14 -4.77 0.09 16.36
CA ALA A 14 -4.44 -0.77 17.51
C ALA A 14 -5.60 -1.75 17.83
N ARG A 15 -6.85 -1.29 17.75
CA ARG A 15 -8.04 -2.12 17.99
C ARG A 15 -8.24 -3.19 16.92
N VAL A 16 -8.15 -2.83 15.64
CA VAL A 16 -8.34 -3.80 14.53
C VAL A 16 -7.17 -4.76 14.37
N ASN A 17 -6.03 -4.49 15.03
CA ASN A 17 -4.88 -5.39 15.11
C ASN A 17 -4.65 -5.94 16.53
N SER A 18 -5.70 -6.02 17.37
CA SER A 18 -5.58 -6.39 18.79
C SER A 18 -4.90 -7.75 19.01
N PHE A 19 -5.10 -8.70 18.10
CA PHE A 19 -4.50 -10.04 18.21
C PHE A 19 -2.96 -10.04 18.11
N HIS A 20 -2.39 -8.98 17.55
CA HIS A 20 -0.94 -8.79 17.43
C HIS A 20 -0.36 -7.84 18.49
N GLN A 21 -1.20 -7.26 19.34
CA GLN A 21 -0.76 -6.38 20.41
C GLN A 21 -0.27 -7.17 21.63
N PRO A 22 0.60 -6.58 22.47
CA PRO A 22 0.95 -7.15 23.76
C PRO A 22 -0.30 -7.42 24.62
N GLY A 23 -0.36 -8.61 25.24
CA GLY A 23 -1.49 -9.04 26.06
C GLY A 23 -2.59 -9.79 25.31
N SER A 24 -2.45 -9.99 23.99
CA SER A 24 -3.38 -10.78 23.18
C SER A 24 -3.39 -12.27 23.55
N SER A 25 -4.44 -12.99 23.14
CA SER A 25 -4.52 -14.45 23.35
C SER A 25 -3.54 -15.24 22.49
N LYS A 26 -2.83 -14.60 21.54
CA LYS A 26 -2.00 -15.27 20.53
C LYS A 26 -1.02 -16.29 21.11
N SER A 27 -0.37 -15.97 22.22
CA SER A 27 0.58 -16.87 22.90
C SER A 27 -0.04 -18.14 23.49
N LYS A 28 -1.37 -18.14 23.68
CA LYS A 28 -2.16 -19.26 24.20
C LYS A 28 -2.91 -20.02 23.09
N CYS A 29 -2.87 -19.51 21.86
CA CYS A 29 -3.52 -20.14 20.73
C CYS A 29 -2.62 -21.23 20.13
N LYS A 30 -3.25 -22.27 19.60
CA LYS A 30 -2.60 -23.28 18.77
C LYS A 30 -2.78 -22.93 17.30
N SER A 31 -1.73 -23.13 16.51
CA SER A 31 -1.80 -22.98 15.06
C SER A 31 -2.70 -24.07 14.46
N PHE A 32 -3.45 -23.79 13.40
CA PHE A 32 -4.25 -24.79 12.71
C PHE A 32 -3.74 -25.02 11.29
N PHE A 33 -3.52 -26.28 10.93
CA PHE A 33 -2.97 -26.69 9.65
C PHE A 33 -3.86 -27.67 8.91
N CYS A 34 -3.80 -27.60 7.57
CA CYS A 34 -4.34 -28.59 6.65
C CYS A 34 -3.35 -28.76 5.51
N ASN A 35 -2.97 -29.99 5.17
CA ASN A 35 -1.97 -30.29 4.13
C ASN A 35 -0.65 -29.49 4.27
N ASN A 36 -0.15 -29.37 5.50
CA ASN A 36 1.04 -28.56 5.85
C ASN A 36 0.92 -27.05 5.58
N GLU A 37 -0.28 -26.55 5.27
CA GLU A 37 -0.53 -25.12 5.12
C GLU A 37 -1.19 -24.56 6.40
N HIS A 38 -0.64 -23.46 6.92
CA HIS A 38 -1.23 -22.75 8.05
C HIS A 38 -2.51 -22.03 7.60
N ILE A 39 -3.64 -22.36 8.25
CA ILE A 39 -4.96 -21.89 7.84
C ILE A 39 -5.67 -21.06 8.91
N GLY A 40 -5.25 -21.13 10.17
CA GLY A 40 -5.83 -20.29 11.22
C GLY A 40 -5.30 -20.57 12.61
N TRP A 41 -6.06 -20.13 13.61
CA TRP A 41 -5.67 -20.16 15.02
C TRP A 41 -6.82 -20.70 15.87
N ILE A 42 -6.50 -21.66 16.73
CA ILE A 42 -7.45 -22.27 17.68
C ILE A 42 -7.20 -21.72 19.07
N ARG A 43 -8.23 -21.11 19.67
CA ARG A 43 -8.23 -20.75 21.10
C ARG A 43 -8.52 -21.97 21.97
N GLU A 44 -8.17 -21.89 23.25
CA GLU A 44 -8.28 -23.03 24.16
C GLU A 44 -9.74 -23.50 24.38
N ASP A 45 -10.72 -22.59 24.34
CA ASP A 45 -12.15 -22.91 24.36
C ASP A 45 -12.58 -23.79 23.18
N ALA A 46 -12.16 -23.45 21.97
CA ALA A 46 -12.36 -24.27 20.78
C ALA A 46 -11.55 -25.58 20.84
N ALA A 47 -10.28 -25.54 21.26
CA ALA A 47 -9.42 -26.71 21.41
C ALA A 47 -10.07 -27.78 22.31
N ASN A 48 -10.66 -27.36 23.44
CA ASN A 48 -11.38 -28.24 24.36
C ASN A 48 -12.53 -29.01 23.70
N GLN A 49 -13.21 -28.41 22.72
CA GLN A 49 -14.26 -29.09 21.96
C GLN A 49 -13.66 -29.99 20.86
N LEU A 50 -12.60 -29.55 20.18
CA LEU A 50 -11.96 -30.30 19.09
C LEU A 50 -11.32 -31.62 19.57
N ARG A 51 -10.81 -31.67 20.81
CA ARG A 51 -10.28 -32.90 21.45
C ARG A 51 -11.26 -34.08 21.46
N ARG A 52 -12.56 -33.82 21.31
CA ARG A 52 -13.59 -34.87 21.23
C ARG A 52 -13.63 -35.57 19.87
N TYR A 53 -12.94 -35.05 18.86
CA TYR A 53 -12.92 -35.58 17.50
C TYR A 53 -11.48 -35.88 17.04
N PRO A 54 -10.74 -36.75 17.77
CA PRO A 54 -9.32 -37.00 17.51
C PRO A 54 -9.05 -37.70 16.17
N ASN A 55 -10.08 -38.21 15.49
CA ASN A 55 -9.97 -38.80 14.15
C ASN A 55 -10.08 -37.75 13.03
N ILE A 56 -10.44 -36.51 13.34
CA ILE A 56 -10.60 -35.40 12.40
C ILE A 56 -9.57 -34.31 12.70
N PHE A 57 -9.42 -33.94 13.97
CA PHE A 57 -8.48 -32.93 14.42
C PHE A 57 -7.38 -33.57 15.28
N ILE A 58 -6.17 -33.66 14.73
CA ILE A 58 -5.00 -34.23 15.38
C ILE A 58 -4.32 -33.13 16.19
N GLU A 59 -4.27 -33.28 17.51
CA GLU A 59 -3.61 -32.31 18.40
C GLU A 59 -2.13 -32.68 18.58
N HIS A 60 -1.27 -31.68 18.39
CA HIS A 60 0.14 -31.70 18.79
C HIS A 60 0.38 -30.64 19.90
N SER A 61 1.63 -30.46 20.32
CA SER A 61 2.02 -29.54 21.41
C SER A 61 1.47 -28.12 21.23
N ASP A 62 1.63 -27.55 20.04
CA ASP A 62 1.41 -26.15 19.69
C ASP A 62 0.50 -25.96 18.46
N GLN A 63 -0.04 -27.06 17.93
CA GLN A 63 -0.87 -27.03 16.73
C GLN A 63 -1.98 -28.07 16.74
N PHE A 64 -3.02 -27.80 15.96
CA PHE A 64 -3.97 -28.78 15.44
C PHE A 64 -3.71 -29.00 13.95
N VAL A 65 -3.88 -30.23 13.49
CA VAL A 65 -3.77 -30.61 12.09
C VAL A 65 -5.03 -31.36 11.69
N LEU A 66 -5.58 -31.06 10.52
CA LEU A 66 -6.68 -31.86 9.96
C LEU A 66 -6.16 -33.23 9.49
N ALA A 67 -6.84 -34.31 9.86
CA ALA A 67 -6.33 -35.67 9.67
C ALA A 67 -6.05 -36.03 8.20
N ASP A 68 -4.91 -36.69 7.95
CA ASP A 68 -4.41 -37.02 6.60
C ASP A 68 -5.32 -37.97 5.80
N ASN A 69 -6.18 -38.74 6.49
CA ASN A 69 -7.16 -39.60 5.83
C ASN A 69 -8.30 -38.81 5.16
N LEU A 70 -8.45 -37.52 5.45
CA LEU A 70 -9.36 -36.59 4.77
C LEU A 70 -8.66 -35.98 3.54
N ALA A 71 -8.38 -36.85 2.56
CA ALA A 71 -7.53 -36.52 1.42
C ALA A 71 -8.17 -35.54 0.43
N THR A 72 -9.49 -35.56 0.26
CA THR A 72 -10.20 -34.74 -0.72
C THR A 72 -10.86 -33.51 -0.10
N TYR A 73 -11.10 -32.50 -0.91
CA TYR A 73 -11.85 -31.30 -0.53
C TYR A 73 -13.19 -31.66 0.12
N GLU A 74 -13.96 -32.53 -0.53
CA GLU A 74 -15.29 -32.96 -0.11
C GLU A 74 -15.23 -33.72 1.21
N SER A 75 -14.25 -34.62 1.38
CA SER A 75 -14.09 -35.39 2.62
C SER A 75 -13.78 -34.48 3.82
N ARG A 76 -12.98 -33.43 3.61
CA ARG A 76 -12.68 -32.42 4.63
C ARG A 76 -13.91 -31.58 4.95
N SER A 77 -14.59 -31.05 3.93
CA SER A 77 -15.81 -30.24 4.08
C SER A 77 -16.88 -31.01 4.86
N GLU A 78 -17.16 -32.26 4.48
CA GLU A 78 -18.16 -33.09 5.15
C GLU A 78 -17.79 -33.41 6.61
N ALA A 79 -16.52 -33.77 6.86
CA ALA A 79 -16.06 -34.12 8.20
C ALA A 79 -16.14 -32.92 9.15
N VAL A 80 -15.67 -31.75 8.71
CA VAL A 80 -15.74 -30.51 9.49
C VAL A 80 -17.20 -30.09 9.69
N ALA A 81 -18.03 -30.14 8.66
CA ALA A 81 -19.46 -29.81 8.77
C ALA A 81 -20.20 -30.71 9.78
N LYS A 82 -19.91 -32.02 9.82
CA LYS A 82 -20.47 -32.95 10.82
C LYS A 82 -20.09 -32.53 12.24
N VAL A 83 -18.82 -32.18 12.46
CA VAL A 83 -18.34 -31.71 13.76
C VAL A 83 -19.01 -30.39 14.17
N LEU A 84 -19.09 -29.42 13.27
CA LEU A 84 -19.73 -28.13 13.54
C LEU A 84 -21.20 -28.27 13.88
N ASN A 85 -21.93 -29.15 13.18
CA ASN A 85 -23.34 -29.42 13.49
C ASN A 85 -23.52 -30.06 14.87
N ASP A 86 -22.66 -31.01 15.25
CA ASP A 86 -22.70 -31.59 16.60
C ASP A 86 -22.36 -30.55 17.68
N MET A 87 -21.32 -29.74 17.47
CA MET A 87 -20.96 -28.64 18.38
C MET A 87 -22.10 -27.62 18.54
N ARG A 88 -22.77 -27.27 17.43
CA ARG A 88 -23.96 -26.40 17.43
C ARG A 88 -25.12 -27.03 18.19
N ALA A 89 -25.41 -28.31 17.95
CA ALA A 89 -26.50 -29.03 18.63
C ALA A 89 -26.27 -29.14 20.14
N ARG A 90 -25.01 -29.27 20.57
CA ARG A 90 -24.61 -29.25 21.98
C ARG A 90 -24.51 -27.86 22.59
N ASP A 91 -24.70 -26.81 21.78
CA ASP A 91 -24.60 -25.40 22.19
C ASP A 91 -23.29 -25.06 22.95
N CYS A 92 -22.17 -25.67 22.53
CA CYS A 92 -20.92 -25.61 23.29
C CYS A 92 -20.05 -24.39 22.98
N LEU A 93 -20.34 -23.68 21.89
CA LEU A 93 -19.67 -22.44 21.50
C LEU A 93 -20.74 -21.42 21.09
N LYS A 94 -20.79 -20.29 21.79
CA LYS A 94 -21.77 -19.22 21.55
C LYS A 94 -21.76 -18.75 20.09
N THR A 95 -20.58 -18.65 19.48
CA THR A 95 -20.40 -18.20 18.09
C THR A 95 -21.22 -19.02 17.09
N LEU A 96 -21.36 -20.33 17.31
CA LEU A 96 -22.10 -21.24 16.41
C LEU A 96 -23.62 -21.06 16.46
N ARG A 97 -24.15 -20.29 17.43
CA ARG A 97 -25.56 -19.85 17.42
C ARG A 97 -25.84 -18.89 16.26
N GLY A 98 -24.79 -18.23 15.75
CA GLY A 98 -24.87 -17.26 14.66
C GLY A 98 -24.91 -17.87 13.26
N TRP A 99 -25.22 -19.16 13.14
CA TRP A 99 -25.30 -19.92 11.88
C TRP A 99 -26.12 -19.21 10.80
N ARG A 100 -25.64 -19.24 9.55
CA ARG A 100 -26.19 -18.46 8.42
C ARG A 100 -26.53 -19.31 7.21
N ASP A 101 -26.21 -20.60 7.23
CA ASP A 101 -26.30 -21.47 6.06
C ASP A 101 -25.49 -20.92 4.87
N GLU A 102 -24.35 -20.30 5.19
CA GLU A 102 -23.45 -19.65 4.24
C GLU A 102 -22.04 -20.23 4.43
N LEU A 103 -21.48 -20.79 3.35
CA LEU A 103 -20.17 -21.43 3.36
C LEU A 103 -19.08 -20.46 2.90
N TYR A 104 -17.96 -20.48 3.62
CA TYR A 104 -16.73 -19.81 3.29
C TYR A 104 -15.67 -20.81 2.83
N LEU A 105 -14.89 -20.38 1.83
CA LEU A 105 -13.75 -21.13 1.31
C LEU A 105 -12.55 -20.99 2.25
N VAL A 106 -12.11 -22.09 2.85
CA VAL A 106 -10.88 -22.10 3.64
C VAL A 106 -9.67 -22.12 2.73
N LYS A 107 -8.82 -21.11 2.84
CA LYS A 107 -7.58 -20.95 2.07
C LYS A 107 -6.44 -20.52 2.99
N SER A 108 -5.22 -20.99 2.70
CA SER A 108 -4.00 -20.52 3.38
C SER A 108 -3.59 -19.10 2.95
N ALA A 109 -3.86 -18.75 1.70
CA ALA A 109 -3.72 -17.42 1.13
C ALA A 109 -4.73 -17.22 -0.02
N TYR A 110 -5.06 -15.98 -0.35
CA TYR A 110 -6.10 -15.67 -1.34
C TYR A 110 -5.85 -16.33 -2.71
N ASN A 111 -4.59 -16.33 -3.16
CA ASN A 111 -4.15 -16.90 -4.44
C ASN A 111 -3.88 -18.42 -4.39
N LYS A 112 -4.20 -19.08 -3.28
CA LYS A 112 -4.04 -20.54 -3.13
C LYS A 112 -5.37 -21.26 -3.38
N PRO A 113 -5.31 -22.54 -3.78
CA PRO A 113 -6.50 -23.38 -3.89
C PRO A 113 -7.26 -23.46 -2.56
N SER A 114 -8.58 -23.57 -2.64
CA SER A 114 -9.42 -23.84 -1.47
C SER A 114 -9.15 -25.24 -0.93
N LEU A 115 -9.10 -25.35 0.39
CA LEU A 115 -8.79 -26.60 1.09
C LEU A 115 -10.06 -27.36 1.48
N PHE A 116 -11.08 -26.66 1.99
CA PHE A 116 -12.41 -27.17 2.32
C PHE A 116 -13.40 -26.01 2.58
N ASP A 117 -14.68 -26.34 2.73
CA ASP A 117 -15.74 -25.41 3.12
C ASP A 117 -15.94 -25.38 4.63
N ILE A 118 -16.20 -24.19 5.16
CA ILE A 118 -16.59 -24.02 6.55
C ILE A 118 -17.79 -23.08 6.66
N GLU A 119 -18.67 -23.31 7.62
CA GLU A 119 -19.77 -22.39 7.87
C GLU A 119 -19.23 -21.04 8.39
N ARG A 120 -19.77 -19.94 7.86
CA ARG A 120 -19.36 -18.55 8.13
C ARG A 120 -19.20 -18.21 9.62
N SER A 121 -20.14 -18.62 10.47
CA SER A 121 -20.11 -18.44 11.93
C SER A 121 -18.97 -19.19 12.61
N ALA A 122 -18.47 -20.27 12.02
CA ALA A 122 -17.34 -21.02 12.55
C ALA A 122 -15.98 -20.43 12.13
N ALA A 123 -15.93 -19.50 11.16
CA ALA A 123 -14.66 -18.94 10.68
C ALA A 123 -13.80 -18.33 11.81
N SER A 124 -14.42 -17.60 12.75
CA SER A 124 -13.69 -16.99 13.87
C SER A 124 -13.29 -18.00 14.96
N VAL A 125 -14.05 -19.08 15.12
CA VAL A 125 -13.72 -20.19 16.04
C VAL A 125 -12.38 -20.84 15.64
N PHE A 126 -12.15 -20.97 14.34
CA PHE A 126 -10.92 -21.53 13.78
C PHE A 126 -9.88 -20.46 13.43
N GLY A 127 -10.13 -19.18 13.71
CA GLY A 127 -9.23 -18.09 13.36
C GLY A 127 -8.87 -18.05 11.88
N MET A 128 -9.83 -18.41 11.02
CA MET A 128 -9.66 -18.49 9.57
C MET A 128 -9.62 -17.11 8.96
N ARG A 129 -8.76 -16.93 7.95
CA ARG A 129 -8.75 -15.69 7.18
C ARG A 129 -10.02 -15.57 6.34
N LYS A 130 -10.74 -14.47 6.53
CA LYS A 130 -11.90 -14.08 5.73
C LYS A 130 -11.49 -13.02 4.71
N TYR A 131 -12.19 -12.98 3.59
CA TYR A 131 -12.00 -11.95 2.58
C TYR A 131 -13.31 -11.21 2.31
N GLY A 132 -13.21 -9.93 1.97
CA GLY A 132 -14.35 -9.11 1.56
C GLY A 132 -13.93 -8.06 0.54
N SER A 133 -14.92 -7.38 -0.02
CA SER A 133 -14.75 -6.27 -0.97
C SER A 133 -15.50 -5.05 -0.45
N HIS A 134 -14.84 -3.89 -0.48
CA HIS A 134 -15.36 -2.63 0.03
C HIS A 134 -15.29 -1.53 -1.02
N LEU A 135 -16.39 -0.77 -1.16
CA LEU A 135 -16.54 0.29 -2.16
C LEU A 135 -16.51 1.70 -1.55
N ASN A 136 -15.57 2.51 -2.02
CA ASN A 136 -15.60 3.95 -1.84
C ASN A 136 -16.32 4.60 -3.02
N GLY A 137 -17.61 4.90 -2.84
CA GLY A 137 -18.40 5.63 -3.84
C GLY A 137 -18.35 7.13 -3.58
N TYR A 138 -17.85 7.89 -4.56
CA TYR A 138 -17.72 9.34 -4.43
C TYR A 138 -18.24 10.09 -5.65
N VAL A 139 -18.53 11.37 -5.46
CA VAL A 139 -18.98 12.32 -6.48
C VAL A 139 -18.05 13.52 -6.43
N ILE A 140 -17.76 14.08 -7.61
CA ILE A 140 -17.06 15.36 -7.77
C ILE A 140 -18.05 16.31 -8.42
N ASP A 141 -18.37 17.41 -7.74
CA ASP A 141 -19.24 18.45 -8.25
C ASP A 141 -18.53 19.33 -9.30
N ASP A 142 -19.30 20.13 -10.06
CA ASP A 142 -18.76 21.01 -11.11
C ASP A 142 -17.76 22.04 -10.56
N ASP A 143 -17.84 22.38 -9.28
CA ASP A 143 -16.91 23.28 -8.58
C ASP A 143 -15.66 22.57 -8.03
N GLY A 144 -15.53 21.27 -8.25
CA GLY A 144 -14.43 20.44 -7.77
C GLY A 144 -14.60 19.93 -6.34
N THR A 145 -15.73 20.17 -5.68
CA THR A 145 -16.01 19.63 -4.35
C THR A 145 -16.19 18.11 -4.39
N TRP A 146 -15.52 17.41 -3.47
CA TRP A 146 -15.65 15.97 -3.30
C TRP A 146 -16.66 15.63 -2.22
N ARG A 147 -17.53 14.65 -2.51
CA ARG A 147 -18.49 14.07 -1.57
C ARG A 147 -18.40 12.55 -1.64
N MET A 148 -18.47 11.89 -0.49
CA MET A 148 -18.49 10.43 -0.41
C MET A 148 -19.84 9.97 0.12
N TRP A 149 -20.38 8.92 -0.49
CA TRP A 149 -21.55 8.24 0.04
C TRP A 149 -21.13 7.28 1.15
N ILE A 150 -21.83 7.37 2.28
CA ILE A 150 -21.62 6.50 3.44
C ILE A 150 -22.90 5.71 3.65
N GLY A 151 -22.77 4.38 3.63
CA GLY A 151 -23.88 3.49 3.93
C GLY A 151 -24.22 3.53 5.42
N LYS A 152 -25.47 3.24 5.74
CA LYS A 152 -25.86 2.90 7.11
C LYS A 152 -26.50 1.53 7.10
N ARG A 153 -25.96 0.63 7.91
CA ARG A 153 -26.42 -0.75 7.98
C ARG A 153 -27.84 -0.79 8.51
N SER A 154 -28.71 -1.56 7.84
CA SER A 154 -30.08 -1.82 8.33
C SER A 154 -30.06 -2.32 9.79
N LYS A 155 -31.05 -1.90 10.57
CA LYS A 155 -31.24 -2.36 11.95
C LYS A 155 -31.50 -3.86 12.07
N THR A 156 -31.86 -4.53 10.97
CA THR A 156 -32.11 -5.98 10.92
C THR A 156 -30.86 -6.80 10.58
N LYS A 157 -29.73 -6.18 10.21
CA LYS A 157 -28.49 -6.91 9.95
C LYS A 157 -27.98 -7.53 11.26
N GLN A 158 -27.56 -8.80 11.20
CA GLN A 158 -27.08 -9.55 12.37
C GLN A 158 -25.78 -8.97 12.95
N THR A 159 -24.89 -8.44 12.10
CA THR A 159 -23.64 -7.80 12.51
C THR A 159 -23.71 -6.29 12.33
N PHE A 160 -23.36 -5.59 13.40
CA PHE A 160 -23.24 -4.12 13.46
C PHE A 160 -24.49 -3.35 12.98
N PRO A 161 -25.71 -3.69 13.46
CA PRO A 161 -26.94 -3.03 13.03
C PRO A 161 -26.90 -1.51 13.32
N GLY A 162 -27.29 -0.69 12.34
CA GLY A 162 -27.38 0.77 12.48
C GLY A 162 -26.05 1.53 12.42
N MET A 163 -24.92 0.83 12.28
CA MET A 163 -23.59 1.44 12.15
C MET A 163 -23.37 2.01 10.74
N TYR A 164 -22.47 2.98 10.63
CA TYR A 164 -22.02 3.49 9.32
C TYR A 164 -21.08 2.50 8.63
N ASP A 165 -21.10 2.50 7.31
CA ASP A 165 -20.40 1.56 6.44
C ASP A 165 -19.91 2.26 5.15
N ASN A 166 -19.14 1.54 4.34
CA ASN A 166 -18.87 1.92 2.96
C ASN A 166 -20.18 2.00 2.14
N LEU A 167 -20.13 2.55 0.91
CA LEU A 167 -21.33 2.62 0.06
C LEU A 167 -21.87 1.22 -0.25
N ALA A 168 -20.98 0.25 -0.48
CA ALA A 168 -21.31 -1.16 -0.57
C ALA A 168 -20.15 -1.97 0.04
N ALA A 169 -20.46 -3.05 0.75
CA ALA A 169 -19.44 -3.95 1.30
C ALA A 169 -19.99 -5.36 1.47
N GLY A 170 -19.25 -6.36 1.00
CA GLY A 170 -19.66 -7.75 1.09
C GLY A 170 -18.51 -8.71 1.36
N GLY A 171 -18.81 -9.78 2.10
CA GLY A 171 -17.89 -10.90 2.28
C GLY A 171 -17.80 -11.70 0.99
N LEU A 172 -16.61 -12.20 0.67
CA LEU A 172 -16.37 -12.99 -0.52
C LEU A 172 -16.97 -14.39 -0.36
N SER A 173 -18.04 -14.67 -1.11
CA SER A 173 -18.72 -15.98 -1.13
C SER A 173 -18.04 -16.97 -2.08
N HIS A 174 -18.51 -18.22 -2.03
CA HIS A 174 -17.95 -19.44 -2.66
C HIS A 174 -17.65 -19.38 -4.17
N ASP A 175 -18.16 -18.42 -4.94
CA ASP A 175 -18.12 -18.46 -6.43
C ASP A 175 -17.74 -17.15 -7.14
N LEU A 176 -17.26 -16.14 -6.41
CA LEU A 176 -17.00 -14.81 -6.99
C LEU A 176 -15.53 -14.41 -6.84
N THR A 177 -14.96 -13.82 -7.88
CA THR A 177 -13.77 -12.98 -7.72
C THR A 177 -14.12 -11.72 -6.91
N PRO A 178 -13.15 -11.04 -6.28
CA PRO A 178 -13.36 -9.80 -5.55
C PRO A 178 -14.10 -8.73 -6.35
N THR A 179 -13.81 -8.65 -7.66
CA THR A 179 -14.46 -7.70 -8.56
C THR A 179 -15.89 -8.10 -8.88
N GLU A 180 -16.16 -9.38 -9.13
CA GLU A 180 -17.53 -9.87 -9.35
C GLU A 180 -18.39 -9.73 -8.09
N CYS A 181 -17.81 -10.03 -6.93
CA CYS A 181 -18.41 -9.75 -5.63
C CYS A 181 -18.74 -8.27 -5.51
N MET A 182 -17.76 -7.39 -5.79
CA MET A 182 -18.00 -5.96 -5.67
C MET A 182 -19.08 -5.45 -6.63
N ILE A 183 -19.15 -5.98 -7.86
CA ILE A 183 -20.21 -5.64 -8.83
C ILE A 183 -21.58 -6.10 -8.32
N LYS A 184 -21.68 -7.30 -7.73
CA LYS A 184 -22.91 -7.81 -7.11
C LYS A 184 -23.35 -6.92 -5.96
N GLU A 185 -22.46 -6.61 -5.01
CA GLU A 185 -22.79 -5.79 -3.84
C GLU A 185 -23.11 -4.33 -4.22
N CYS A 186 -22.49 -3.80 -5.29
CA CYS A 186 -22.86 -2.52 -5.89
C CYS A 186 -24.35 -2.48 -6.26
N GLU A 187 -24.85 -3.56 -6.88
CA GLU A 187 -26.26 -3.66 -7.30
C GLU A 187 -27.18 -3.91 -6.10
N GLU A 188 -26.85 -4.87 -5.24
CA GLU A 188 -27.70 -5.28 -4.11
C GLU A 188 -27.78 -4.23 -2.99
N GLU A 189 -26.64 -3.66 -2.60
CA GLU A 189 -26.59 -2.73 -1.46
C GLU A 189 -26.74 -1.28 -1.91
N ALA A 190 -26.18 -0.87 -3.05
CA ALA A 190 -26.18 0.53 -3.48
C ALA A 190 -27.05 0.84 -4.69
N GLN A 191 -27.65 -0.19 -5.34
CA GLN A 191 -28.41 -0.06 -6.58
C GLN A 191 -27.63 0.64 -7.71
N ILE A 192 -26.31 0.50 -7.69
CA ILE A 192 -25.44 0.94 -8.78
C ILE A 192 -25.65 -0.05 -9.94
N PRO A 193 -26.04 0.42 -11.14
CA PRO A 193 -26.27 -0.47 -12.28
C PRO A 193 -25.01 -1.29 -12.59
N LYS A 194 -25.18 -2.59 -12.85
CA LYS A 194 -24.08 -3.51 -13.19
C LYS A 194 -23.18 -2.98 -14.30
N GLN A 195 -23.76 -2.36 -15.34
CA GLN A 195 -22.99 -1.75 -16.43
C GLN A 195 -22.07 -0.63 -15.93
N LEU A 196 -22.59 0.29 -15.11
CA LEU A 196 -21.81 1.38 -14.54
C LEU A 196 -20.69 0.85 -13.64
N ALA A 197 -21.00 -0.13 -12.77
CA ALA A 197 -19.99 -0.78 -11.93
C ALA A 197 -18.90 -1.45 -12.77
N THR A 198 -19.27 -2.17 -13.83
CA THR A 198 -18.31 -2.86 -14.70
C THR A 198 -17.37 -1.88 -15.42
N GLU A 199 -17.88 -0.72 -15.82
CA GLU A 199 -17.10 0.28 -16.57
C GLU A 199 -16.22 1.18 -15.69
N LYS A 200 -16.65 1.50 -14.46
CA LYS A 200 -16.06 2.59 -13.66
C LYS A 200 -15.33 2.15 -12.41
N LEU A 201 -15.56 0.94 -11.94
CA LEU A 201 -14.99 0.43 -10.70
C LEU A 201 -13.49 0.22 -10.87
N LYS A 202 -12.70 0.74 -9.93
CA LYS A 202 -11.25 0.64 -9.92
C LYS A 202 -10.78 -0.08 -8.68
N ALA A 203 -10.01 -1.15 -8.84
CA ALA A 203 -9.29 -1.75 -7.71
C ALA A 203 -8.18 -0.78 -7.28
N VAL A 204 -8.16 -0.39 -6.01
CA VAL A 204 -7.23 0.62 -5.46
C VAL A 204 -6.32 0.07 -4.37
N GLY A 205 -6.49 -1.19 -3.98
CA GLY A 205 -5.59 -1.87 -3.06
C GLY A 205 -6.30 -2.93 -2.22
N ALA A 206 -5.66 -3.29 -1.12
CA ALA A 206 -6.26 -4.16 -0.12
C ALA A 206 -5.74 -3.77 1.27
N ILE A 207 -6.55 -3.99 2.30
CA ILE A 207 -6.16 -3.85 3.70
C ILE A 207 -6.24 -5.24 4.35
N SER A 208 -5.33 -5.51 5.29
CA SER A 208 -5.45 -6.68 6.15
C SER A 208 -5.26 -6.29 7.61
N TYR A 209 -6.01 -6.94 8.47
CA TYR A 209 -5.93 -6.75 9.91
C TYR A 209 -6.33 -8.04 10.63
N CYS A 210 -6.01 -8.13 11.92
CA CYS A 210 -6.36 -9.28 12.74
C CYS A 210 -6.68 -8.86 14.17
N TYR A 211 -7.94 -8.98 14.55
CA TYR A 211 -8.39 -8.72 15.91
C TYR A 211 -8.92 -9.99 16.56
N GLU A 212 -9.07 -9.94 17.87
CA GLU A 212 -9.77 -10.95 18.66
C GLU A 212 -10.88 -10.28 19.48
N ASP A 213 -11.94 -11.04 19.73
CA ASP A 213 -13.04 -10.67 20.61
C ASP A 213 -13.62 -11.93 21.30
N ASP A 214 -14.82 -11.83 21.88
CA ASP A 214 -15.47 -12.96 22.55
C ASP A 214 -15.88 -14.10 21.58
N ASP A 215 -16.05 -13.80 20.29
CA ASP A 215 -16.53 -14.73 19.27
C ASP A 215 -15.38 -15.48 18.57
N GLY A 216 -14.13 -15.01 18.69
CA GLY A 216 -12.92 -15.74 18.29
C GLY A 216 -11.77 -14.86 17.82
N ILE A 217 -11.07 -15.33 16.78
CA ILE A 217 -9.97 -14.62 16.12
C ILE A 217 -10.40 -14.27 14.70
N HIS A 218 -10.14 -13.03 14.27
CA HIS A 218 -10.69 -12.44 13.06
C HIS A 218 -9.59 -11.89 12.16
N PRO A 219 -8.82 -12.74 11.47
CA PRO A 219 -7.97 -12.30 10.37
C PRO A 219 -8.85 -11.96 9.16
N GLU A 220 -8.72 -10.74 8.65
CA GLU A 220 -9.54 -10.23 7.55
C GLU A 220 -8.63 -9.61 6.47
N GLY A 221 -9.04 -9.79 5.21
CA GLY A 221 -8.42 -9.21 4.04
C GLY A 221 -9.47 -8.55 3.16
N GLU A 222 -9.47 -7.22 3.13
CA GLU A 222 -10.48 -6.43 2.44
C GLU A 222 -9.91 -5.85 1.14
N PHE A 223 -10.50 -6.21 0.01
CA PHE A 223 -10.18 -5.65 -1.30
C PHE A 223 -10.89 -4.31 -1.47
N LEU A 224 -10.14 -3.28 -1.84
CA LEU A 224 -10.63 -1.91 -1.90
C LEU A 224 -10.91 -1.49 -3.33
N TYR A 225 -12.08 -0.88 -3.51
CA TYR A 225 -12.54 -0.38 -4.78
C TYR A 225 -13.00 1.07 -4.68
N ASP A 226 -12.70 1.85 -5.71
CA ASP A 226 -13.19 3.21 -5.88
C ASP A 226 -14.14 3.29 -7.08
N ILE A 227 -15.20 4.08 -6.94
CA ILE A 227 -16.08 4.43 -8.07
C ILE A 227 -16.48 5.90 -8.00
N GLN A 228 -16.19 6.64 -9.08
CA GLN A 228 -16.74 7.97 -9.28
C GLN A 228 -18.15 7.85 -9.88
N LEU A 229 -19.14 8.30 -9.13
CA LEU A 229 -20.54 8.28 -9.51
C LEU A 229 -20.95 9.61 -10.17
N PRO A 230 -21.93 9.60 -11.08
CA PRO A 230 -22.53 10.83 -11.61
C PRO A 230 -23.09 11.71 -10.48
N THR A 231 -23.04 13.03 -10.63
CA THR A 231 -23.65 13.98 -9.68
C THR A 231 -25.16 13.82 -9.52
N THR A 232 -25.80 13.22 -10.53
CA THR A 232 -27.23 12.87 -10.54
C THR A 232 -27.54 11.52 -9.88
N PHE A 233 -26.53 10.72 -9.54
CA PHE A 233 -26.73 9.44 -8.88
C PHE A 233 -27.18 9.66 -7.43
N THR A 234 -28.19 8.92 -7.00
CA THR A 234 -28.63 8.88 -5.59
C THR A 234 -28.93 7.42 -5.23
N PRO A 235 -28.29 6.85 -4.20
CA PRO A 235 -28.60 5.50 -3.75
C PRO A 235 -30.01 5.49 -3.13
N THR A 236 -30.81 4.53 -3.56
CA THR A 236 -32.26 4.45 -3.26
C THR A 236 -32.61 3.61 -2.04
N ASN A 237 -31.62 3.00 -1.38
CA ASN A 237 -31.84 2.31 -0.11
C ASN A 237 -31.99 3.34 1.03
N ALA A 238 -33.16 3.34 1.69
CA ALA A 238 -33.64 4.40 2.59
C ALA A 238 -32.75 4.72 3.82
N ASP A 239 -31.77 3.87 4.13
CA ASP A 239 -30.81 4.06 5.22
C ASP A 239 -29.50 4.77 4.77
N MET A 240 -29.28 5.01 3.47
CA MET A 240 -28.02 5.50 2.88
C MET A 240 -27.74 7.02 2.97
N LEU A 241 -28.63 7.78 3.60
CA LEU A 241 -28.62 9.24 3.47
C LEU A 241 -27.85 9.94 4.58
N GLN A 242 -26.50 9.90 4.53
CA GLN A 242 -25.69 11.01 5.02
C GLN A 242 -24.53 11.32 4.05
N ASN A 243 -24.65 12.48 3.40
CA ASN A 243 -23.56 13.08 2.64
C ASN A 243 -22.53 13.64 3.61
N PHE A 244 -21.34 13.04 3.67
CA PHE A 244 -20.20 13.73 4.25
C PHE A 244 -19.62 14.65 3.18
N GLN A 245 -19.81 15.95 3.38
CA GLN A 245 -19.08 16.95 2.64
C GLN A 245 -17.67 16.99 3.23
N PHE A 246 -16.69 16.45 2.50
CA PHE A 246 -15.31 16.77 2.79
C PHE A 246 -15.05 18.17 2.25
N SER A 247 -15.47 19.20 3.00
CA SER A 247 -14.84 20.49 2.83
C SER A 247 -13.41 20.31 3.30
N HIS A 248 -12.43 20.42 2.40
CA HIS A 248 -11.07 20.80 2.80
C HIS A 248 -11.26 21.91 3.84
N GLY A 249 -10.80 21.69 5.08
CA GLY A 249 -11.12 22.58 6.19
C GLY A 249 -10.97 24.03 5.75
N LYS A 250 -12.08 24.77 5.74
CA LYS A 250 -12.10 26.22 5.48
C LYS A 250 -11.37 26.90 6.65
N ASN A 251 -10.05 26.86 6.62
CA ASN A 251 -9.05 27.69 7.31
C ASN A 251 -7.63 27.08 7.22
N LEU A 252 -7.30 26.48 6.08
CA LEU A 252 -5.93 26.49 5.58
C LEU A 252 -6.05 27.07 4.19
N SER A 253 -5.37 28.19 3.94
CA SER A 253 -5.05 28.64 2.58
C SER A 253 -4.75 27.39 1.73
N HIS A 254 -5.51 27.14 0.65
CA HIS A 254 -5.32 25.98 -0.21
C HIS A 254 -3.83 25.65 -0.32
N PRO A 255 -3.33 24.52 0.24
CA PRO A 255 -2.02 24.07 -0.16
C PRO A 255 -2.18 23.79 -1.65
N SER A 256 -1.44 24.51 -2.47
CA SER A 256 -1.31 24.23 -3.90
C SER A 256 -1.20 22.71 -4.06
N LEU A 257 -2.12 22.11 -4.82
CA LEU A 257 -2.16 20.66 -5.05
C LEU A 257 -0.74 20.15 -5.30
N VAL A 258 -0.19 19.34 -4.40
CA VAL A 258 1.19 18.86 -4.51
C VAL A 258 1.29 17.88 -5.67
N ARG A 259 1.91 18.33 -6.77
CA ARG A 259 2.10 17.54 -7.98
C ARG A 259 3.54 17.06 -8.08
N VAL A 260 3.74 15.75 -8.12
CA VAL A 260 5.03 15.07 -8.10
C VAL A 260 5.28 14.33 -9.42
N LEU A 261 6.40 14.65 -10.07
CA LEU A 261 6.94 13.92 -11.21
C LEU A 261 8.10 13.02 -10.77
N CYS A 262 7.98 11.72 -10.97
CA CYS A 262 9.02 10.74 -10.59
C CYS A 262 9.87 10.32 -11.81
N LEU A 263 11.19 10.50 -11.72
CA LEU A 263 12.18 10.14 -12.74
C LEU A 263 12.98 8.95 -12.20
N ILE A 264 12.72 7.76 -12.73
CA ILE A 264 13.25 6.50 -12.20
C ILE A 264 14.36 6.00 -13.12
N LEU A 265 15.59 5.97 -12.62
CA LEU A 265 16.72 5.48 -13.38
C LEU A 265 16.72 3.96 -13.40
N THR A 266 16.85 3.38 -14.59
CA THR A 266 16.98 1.94 -14.80
C THR A 266 17.97 1.67 -15.94
N SER A 267 18.26 0.39 -16.18
CA SER A 267 18.98 -0.08 -17.37
C SER A 267 18.18 -1.15 -18.10
N PRO A 268 18.44 -1.40 -19.40
CA PRO A 268 17.70 -2.39 -20.19
C PRO A 268 17.61 -3.78 -19.54
N LYS A 269 18.68 -4.23 -18.87
CA LYS A 269 18.73 -5.53 -18.17
C LYS A 269 17.79 -5.65 -16.96
N TYR A 270 17.32 -4.53 -16.40
CA TYR A 270 16.44 -4.50 -15.22
C TYR A 270 14.98 -4.16 -15.54
N ILE A 271 14.66 -3.95 -16.82
CA ILE A 271 13.30 -3.61 -17.26
C ILE A 271 12.27 -4.65 -16.82
N LEU A 272 12.54 -5.93 -17.08
CA LEU A 272 11.61 -7.02 -16.79
C LEU A 272 11.63 -7.48 -15.33
N THR A 273 12.51 -6.93 -14.49
CA THR A 273 12.65 -7.31 -13.09
C THR A 273 12.33 -6.14 -12.16
N ARG A 274 13.23 -5.17 -12.06
CA ARG A 274 13.13 -4.05 -11.13
C ARG A 274 12.14 -2.99 -11.61
N ALA A 275 12.26 -2.53 -12.85
CA ALA A 275 11.35 -1.51 -13.39
C ALA A 275 9.90 -2.02 -13.41
N LYS A 276 9.70 -3.31 -13.72
CA LYS A 276 8.39 -3.96 -13.61
C LYS A 276 7.82 -3.88 -12.20
N ALA A 277 8.59 -4.27 -11.18
CA ALA A 277 8.15 -4.17 -9.79
C ALA A 277 7.82 -2.73 -9.38
N VAL A 278 8.62 -1.75 -9.80
CA VAL A 278 8.38 -0.33 -9.54
C VAL A 278 7.07 0.15 -10.21
N HIS A 279 6.84 -0.25 -11.47
CA HIS A 279 5.64 0.08 -12.23
C HIS A 279 4.36 -0.55 -11.64
N GLU A 280 4.45 -1.77 -11.14
CA GLU A 280 3.31 -2.48 -10.55
C GLU A 280 3.03 -2.10 -9.10
N THR A 281 3.87 -1.26 -8.47
CA THR A 281 3.75 -0.89 -7.05
C THR A 281 3.64 0.61 -6.81
N TRP A 282 4.74 1.31 -6.53
CA TRP A 282 4.71 2.65 -5.97
C TRP A 282 4.69 3.77 -7.03
N ALA A 283 5.28 3.55 -8.21
CA ALA A 283 5.39 4.60 -9.23
C ALA A 283 4.03 5.13 -9.74
N PRO A 284 2.97 4.30 -9.92
CA PRO A 284 1.64 4.79 -10.29
C PRO A 284 0.98 5.76 -9.30
N GLN A 285 1.49 5.87 -8.07
CA GLN A 285 1.00 6.82 -7.07
C GLN A 285 1.60 8.22 -7.26
N CYS A 286 2.68 8.36 -8.03
CA CYS A 286 3.15 9.66 -8.51
C CYS A 286 2.12 10.25 -9.49
N ASP A 287 1.97 11.58 -9.55
CA ASP A 287 1.03 12.21 -10.49
C ASP A 287 1.43 11.95 -11.95
N ARG A 288 2.73 11.74 -12.17
CA ARG A 288 3.30 11.16 -13.38
C ARG A 288 4.67 10.58 -13.07
N TYR A 289 5.13 9.62 -13.87
CA TYR A 289 6.46 9.05 -13.73
C TYR A 289 7.02 8.61 -15.07
N PHE A 290 8.35 8.57 -15.16
CA PHE A 290 9.06 8.04 -16.31
C PHE A 290 10.23 7.17 -15.89
N PHE A 291 10.45 6.08 -16.63
CA PHE A 291 11.68 5.34 -16.61
C PHE A 291 12.70 6.01 -17.53
N ILE A 292 13.91 6.23 -17.01
CA ILE A 292 15.05 6.80 -17.72
C ILE A 292 16.03 5.66 -17.98
N THR A 293 16.16 5.26 -19.24
CA THR A 293 16.97 4.11 -19.65
C THR A 293 17.66 4.40 -20.97
N GLU A 294 18.81 3.75 -21.16
CA GLU A 294 19.47 3.66 -22.45
C GLU A 294 18.58 2.99 -23.50
N SER A 295 18.93 3.16 -24.78
CA SER A 295 18.24 2.50 -25.89
C SER A 295 18.08 1.00 -25.62
N LEU A 296 16.84 0.53 -25.66
CA LEU A 296 16.53 -0.89 -25.56
C LEU A 296 17.14 -1.61 -26.77
N GLY A 297 18.17 -2.42 -26.52
CA GLY A 297 18.81 -3.22 -27.57
C GLY A 297 17.84 -4.23 -28.19
N ASN A 298 18.24 -4.86 -29.29
CA ASN A 298 17.43 -5.86 -29.99
C ASN A 298 17.11 -7.10 -29.12
N ASP A 299 17.89 -7.35 -28.06
CA ASP A 299 17.76 -8.53 -27.19
C ASP A 299 16.49 -8.52 -26.32
N VAL A 300 15.86 -7.35 -26.14
CA VAL A 300 14.66 -7.20 -25.31
C VAL A 300 13.36 -7.52 -26.10
N LYS A 301 13.47 -7.81 -27.41
CA LYS A 301 12.33 -8.06 -28.32
C LYS A 301 11.91 -9.53 -28.41
N SER A 302 11.77 -10.24 -27.29
CA SER A 302 11.13 -11.57 -27.30
C SER A 302 10.07 -11.70 -26.21
N ASN A 303 8.90 -12.20 -26.62
CA ASN A 303 7.67 -12.54 -25.87
C ASN A 303 7.02 -11.51 -24.91
N GLU A 304 7.73 -10.49 -24.44
CA GLU A 304 7.25 -9.50 -23.46
C GLU A 304 7.20 -8.06 -24.03
N SER A 305 7.23 -7.90 -25.37
CA SER A 305 7.17 -6.60 -26.05
C SER A 305 5.93 -5.78 -25.62
N ASN A 306 4.81 -6.45 -25.39
CA ASN A 306 3.56 -5.82 -25.00
C ASN A 306 3.64 -5.11 -23.64
N PHE A 307 4.42 -5.64 -22.69
CA PHE A 307 4.60 -4.98 -21.39
C PHE A 307 5.50 -3.75 -21.51
N ILE A 308 6.58 -3.86 -22.29
CA ILE A 308 7.55 -2.79 -22.47
C ILE A 308 6.92 -1.58 -23.17
N GLU A 309 6.01 -1.82 -24.12
CA GLU A 309 5.22 -0.77 -24.76
C GLU A 309 4.29 -0.02 -23.78
N GLN A 310 3.95 -0.62 -22.64
CA GLN A 310 3.12 0.01 -21.60
C GLN A 310 3.94 0.81 -20.57
N LEU A 311 5.25 0.56 -20.47
CA LEU A 311 6.09 1.29 -19.54
C LEU A 311 6.28 2.74 -20.02
N PRO A 312 6.11 3.74 -19.13
CA PRO A 312 6.33 5.13 -19.49
C PRO A 312 7.84 5.43 -19.55
N ILE A 313 8.50 5.04 -20.63
CA ILE A 313 9.92 5.34 -20.86
C ILE A 313 10.03 6.76 -21.42
N ALA A 314 10.90 7.59 -20.82
CA ALA A 314 11.14 8.94 -21.35
C ALA A 314 11.81 8.86 -22.73
N PRO A 315 11.35 9.64 -23.73
CA PRO A 315 11.91 9.64 -25.09
C PRO A 315 13.25 10.39 -25.20
N ILE A 316 14.19 10.08 -24.31
CA ILE A 316 15.53 10.67 -24.28
C ILE A 316 16.47 9.81 -25.14
N LYS A 317 17.17 10.44 -26.08
CA LYS A 317 18.12 9.77 -26.97
C LYS A 317 19.55 9.91 -26.44
N ASN A 318 20.42 8.98 -26.84
CA ASN A 318 21.87 9.02 -26.61
C ASN A 318 22.29 9.00 -25.13
N ILE A 319 21.55 8.30 -24.27
CA ILE A 319 22.01 8.01 -22.90
C ILE A 319 23.13 6.96 -22.98
N THR A 320 24.30 7.30 -22.46
CA THR A 320 25.46 6.39 -22.40
C THR A 320 25.18 5.30 -21.36
N ALA A 321 25.49 4.05 -21.71
CA ALA A 321 25.26 2.91 -20.84
C ALA A 321 26.35 2.74 -19.80
N GLY A 322 25.95 2.42 -18.57
CA GLY A 322 26.87 2.04 -17.50
C GLY A 322 26.71 2.87 -16.24
N TYR A 323 27.20 2.32 -15.13
CA TYR A 323 27.11 2.95 -13.81
C TYR A 323 27.93 4.25 -13.74
N ASP A 324 29.07 4.31 -14.44
CA ASP A 324 29.92 5.51 -14.47
C ASP A 324 29.27 6.70 -15.19
N HIS A 325 28.12 6.47 -15.85
CA HIS A 325 27.37 7.48 -16.61
C HIS A 325 26.06 7.93 -15.93
N LEU A 326 25.89 7.61 -14.64
CA LEU A 326 24.69 8.01 -13.88
C LEU A 326 24.50 9.53 -13.82
N THR A 327 25.59 10.30 -13.72
CA THR A 327 25.54 11.77 -13.76
C THR A 327 24.88 12.28 -15.04
N GLN A 328 25.23 11.71 -16.20
CA GLN A 328 24.60 12.06 -17.47
C GLN A 328 23.13 11.69 -17.48
N LYS A 329 22.79 10.48 -17.01
CA LYS A 329 21.42 9.96 -16.99
C LYS A 329 20.51 10.84 -16.11
N SER A 330 20.92 11.19 -14.89
CA SER A 330 20.19 12.12 -14.01
C SER A 330 20.08 13.52 -14.60
N THR A 331 21.16 14.04 -15.18
CA THR A 331 21.15 15.37 -15.80
C THR A 331 20.12 15.41 -16.93
N LEU A 332 20.15 14.44 -17.85
CA LEU A 332 19.20 14.34 -18.96
C LEU A 332 17.76 14.16 -18.47
N ALA A 333 17.54 13.39 -17.39
CA ALA A 333 16.23 13.23 -16.78
C ALA A 333 15.64 14.56 -16.29
N PHE A 334 16.45 15.37 -15.60
CA PHE A 334 16.02 16.68 -15.13
C PHE A 334 15.83 17.69 -16.27
N LEU A 335 16.69 17.69 -17.29
CA LEU A 335 16.49 18.53 -18.48
C LEU A 335 15.19 18.17 -19.18
N PHE A 336 14.91 16.88 -19.37
CA PHE A 336 13.65 16.39 -19.92
C PHE A 336 12.44 16.84 -19.08
N ALA A 337 12.52 16.72 -17.75
CA ALA A 337 11.46 17.17 -16.85
C ALA A 337 11.21 18.67 -16.96
N TYR A 338 12.28 19.48 -17.06
CA TYR A 338 12.15 20.93 -17.21
C TYR A 338 11.49 21.29 -18.55
N GLU A 339 11.98 20.73 -19.65
CA GLU A 339 11.52 21.08 -21.00
C GLU A 339 10.06 20.69 -21.26
N ASN A 340 9.59 19.60 -20.64
CA ASN A 340 8.29 19.01 -20.98
C ASN A 340 7.24 19.18 -19.87
N TYR A 341 7.65 19.35 -18.61
CA TYR A 341 6.75 19.24 -17.46
C TYR A 341 6.96 20.32 -16.38
N PHE A 342 7.84 21.30 -16.60
CA PHE A 342 8.16 22.31 -15.58
C PHE A 342 6.94 23.07 -15.03
N ASN A 343 5.93 23.31 -15.86
CA ASN A 343 4.74 24.06 -15.46
C ASN A 343 3.64 23.19 -14.84
N ASP A 344 3.73 21.86 -14.98
CA ASP A 344 2.67 20.91 -14.60
C ASP A 344 2.88 20.30 -13.21
N PHE A 345 4.08 20.44 -12.63
CA PHE A 345 4.49 19.83 -11.37
C PHE A 345 5.22 20.80 -10.45
N ASN A 346 5.11 20.56 -9.14
CA ASN A 346 5.77 21.36 -8.11
C ASN A 346 7.07 20.72 -7.63
N TRP A 347 7.18 19.39 -7.76
CA TRP A 347 8.26 18.59 -7.20
C TRP A 347 8.72 17.52 -8.17
N PHE A 348 10.03 17.33 -8.26
CA PHE A 348 10.69 16.44 -9.22
C PHE A 348 11.59 15.46 -8.46
N VAL A 349 11.25 14.19 -8.50
CA VAL A 349 11.91 13.12 -7.73
C VAL A 349 12.87 12.37 -8.65
N LYS A 350 14.13 12.20 -8.25
CA LYS A 350 15.04 11.20 -8.82
C LYS A 350 14.99 9.97 -7.92
N ALA A 351 14.73 8.80 -8.49
CA ALA A 351 14.79 7.52 -7.79
C ALA A 351 15.53 6.48 -8.63
N ASP A 352 16.02 5.42 -7.97
CA ASP A 352 16.65 4.28 -8.64
C ASP A 352 15.66 3.11 -8.72
N ASP A 353 15.92 2.15 -9.63
CA ASP A 353 15.05 1.00 -9.87
C ASP A 353 14.94 0.01 -8.68
N ASP A 354 15.79 0.15 -7.67
CA ASP A 354 15.76 -0.58 -6.40
C ASP A 354 15.34 0.28 -5.20
N THR A 355 14.80 1.47 -5.44
CA THR A 355 14.17 2.32 -4.42
C THR A 355 12.69 1.99 -4.23
N TYR A 356 12.18 2.12 -2.99
CA TYR A 356 10.74 2.13 -2.70
C TYR A 356 10.31 3.46 -2.07
N VAL A 357 9.31 4.13 -2.64
CA VAL A 357 8.80 5.42 -2.17
C VAL A 357 7.36 5.29 -1.69
N ILE A 358 7.07 5.66 -0.45
CA ILE A 358 5.68 5.82 0.02
C ILE A 358 5.19 7.19 -0.45
N VAL A 359 4.64 7.27 -1.66
CA VAL A 359 4.35 8.55 -2.34
C VAL A 359 3.35 9.41 -1.56
N GLU A 360 2.40 8.81 -0.84
CA GLU A 360 1.48 9.53 0.03
C GLU A 360 2.20 10.27 1.17
N HIS A 361 3.18 9.60 1.81
CA HIS A 361 4.00 10.21 2.86
C HIS A 361 4.88 11.31 2.29
N LEU A 362 5.45 11.10 1.10
CA LEU A 362 6.22 12.12 0.40
C LEU A 362 5.35 13.35 0.11
N LYS A 363 4.17 13.19 -0.49
CA LYS A 363 3.24 14.28 -0.80
C LYS A 363 2.80 15.03 0.47
N LYS A 364 2.57 14.32 1.56
CA LYS A 364 2.25 14.93 2.87
C LYS A 364 3.42 15.76 3.41
N PHE A 365 4.65 15.28 3.30
CA PHE A 365 5.83 16.07 3.70
C PHE A 365 5.96 17.33 2.82
N LEU A 366 5.82 17.17 1.51
CA LEU A 366 5.96 18.24 0.53
C LEU A 366 4.84 19.29 0.58
N SER A 367 3.64 18.95 1.07
CA SER A 367 2.54 19.91 1.24
C SER A 367 2.81 20.95 2.33
N GLU A 368 3.75 20.65 3.24
CA GLU A 368 4.24 21.57 4.26
C GLU A 368 5.44 22.42 3.76
N GLN A 369 5.88 22.24 2.49
CA GLN A 369 7.05 22.92 1.90
C GLN A 369 6.67 23.92 0.80
N ASN A 370 7.56 24.88 0.52
CA ASN A 370 7.39 25.86 -0.56
C ASN A 370 8.22 25.47 -1.80
N SER A 371 7.55 25.05 -2.89
CA SER A 371 8.23 24.66 -4.14
C SER A 371 8.90 25.82 -4.90
N SER A 372 8.56 27.07 -4.56
CA SER A 372 9.16 28.27 -5.15
C SER A 372 10.48 28.66 -4.47
N GLU A 373 10.86 27.98 -3.39
CA GLU A 373 12.17 28.16 -2.77
C GLU A 373 13.22 27.24 -3.42
N PRO A 374 14.49 27.67 -3.53
CA PRO A 374 15.58 26.89 -4.10
C PRO A 374 16.09 25.82 -3.11
N VAL A 375 15.23 24.84 -2.81
CA VAL A 375 15.48 23.77 -1.84
C VAL A 375 15.39 22.38 -2.48
N THR A 376 16.20 21.46 -1.97
CA THR A 376 16.10 20.02 -2.28
C THR A 376 15.92 19.20 -1.01
N PHE A 377 15.22 18.06 -1.09
CA PHE A 377 14.99 17.15 0.03
C PHE A 377 15.49 15.75 -0.29
N GLY A 378 15.89 15.00 0.73
CA GLY A 378 16.59 13.73 0.63
C GLY A 378 17.34 13.41 1.92
N TYR A 379 18.17 12.36 1.89
CA TYR A 379 19.04 12.01 3.02
C TYR A 379 20.36 12.78 2.94
N ASN A 380 20.60 13.70 3.87
CA ASN A 380 21.73 14.63 3.79
C ASN A 380 23.05 13.99 4.26
N PHE A 381 24.05 14.00 3.37
CA PHE A 381 25.45 13.76 3.68
C PHE A 381 26.25 15.06 3.71
N LYS A 382 27.34 15.10 4.49
CA LYS A 382 28.14 16.33 4.75
C LYS A 382 29.59 16.30 4.28
N VAL A 383 30.06 15.20 3.67
CA VAL A 383 31.51 14.93 3.51
C VAL A 383 32.12 15.35 2.16
N HIS A 384 31.35 15.40 1.07
CA HIS A 384 31.89 15.62 -0.27
C HIS A 384 31.52 16.98 -0.89
N VAL A 385 30.41 17.58 -0.46
CA VAL A 385 29.95 18.87 -0.96
C VAL A 385 29.77 19.83 0.22
N PRO A 386 30.37 21.04 0.19
CA PRO A 386 30.13 22.05 1.21
C PRO A 386 28.63 22.35 1.34
N LYS A 387 28.15 22.42 2.60
CA LYS A 387 26.71 22.55 2.93
C LYS A 387 25.86 21.35 2.45
N GLY A 388 26.49 20.18 2.35
CA GLY A 388 25.86 18.88 2.19
C GLY A 388 25.40 18.54 0.78
N TYR A 389 24.95 17.30 0.59
CA TYR A 389 24.36 16.73 -0.63
C TYR A 389 23.44 15.56 -0.25
N HIS A 390 22.59 15.10 -1.17
CA HIS A 390 21.66 13.99 -0.89
C HIS A 390 22.25 12.65 -1.30
N SER A 391 22.00 11.58 -0.55
CA SER A 391 22.31 10.22 -1.02
C SER A 391 21.56 9.89 -2.31
N GLY A 392 22.27 9.49 -3.37
CA GLY A 392 21.66 9.11 -4.63
C GLY A 392 20.68 7.92 -4.52
N GLY A 393 21.09 6.88 -3.77
CA GLY A 393 20.29 5.66 -3.56
C GLY A 393 19.12 5.81 -2.59
N ALA A 394 19.11 6.85 -1.75
CA ALA A 394 17.96 7.16 -0.89
C ALA A 394 16.83 7.88 -1.63
N SER A 395 17.02 8.21 -2.92
CA SER A 395 16.23 9.18 -3.67
C SER A 395 16.34 10.61 -3.12
N TYR A 396 16.10 11.58 -3.99
CA TYR A 396 16.02 12.99 -3.61
C TYR A 396 15.05 13.76 -4.51
N VAL A 397 14.63 14.91 -4.02
CA VAL A 397 13.55 15.73 -4.56
C VAL A 397 14.03 17.14 -4.81
N LEU A 398 13.79 17.65 -6.01
CA LEU A 398 13.97 19.04 -6.37
C LEU A 398 12.64 19.78 -6.29
N SER A 399 12.64 20.95 -5.63
CA SER A 399 11.57 21.91 -5.81
C SER A 399 11.53 22.42 -7.26
N ARG A 400 10.39 22.98 -7.68
CA ARG A 400 10.25 23.62 -8.98
C ARG A 400 11.33 24.68 -9.19
N GLU A 401 11.58 25.54 -8.21
CA GLU A 401 12.64 26.55 -8.30
C GLU A 401 14.03 25.92 -8.42
N SER A 402 14.31 24.83 -7.70
CA SER A 402 15.58 24.09 -7.82
C SER A 402 15.78 23.50 -9.20
N LEU A 403 14.73 22.95 -9.83
CA LEU A 403 14.80 22.44 -11.20
C LEU A 403 15.10 23.55 -12.21
N ARG A 404 14.44 24.71 -12.08
CA ARG A 404 14.72 25.88 -12.95
C ARG A 404 16.19 26.30 -12.88
N ARG A 405 16.71 26.42 -11.66
CA ARG A 405 18.10 26.80 -11.42
C ARG A 405 19.09 25.74 -11.91
N PHE A 406 18.76 24.46 -11.74
CA PHE A 406 19.57 23.38 -12.30
C PHE A 406 19.65 23.48 -13.83
N TYR A 407 18.51 23.70 -14.50
CA TYR A 407 18.48 23.90 -15.95
C TYR A 407 19.34 25.09 -16.37
N GLU A 408 19.21 26.24 -15.71
CA GLU A 408 20.01 27.43 -15.97
C GLU A 408 21.51 27.18 -15.76
N ALA A 409 21.90 26.43 -14.73
CA ALA A 409 23.29 26.06 -14.49
C ALA A 409 23.86 25.18 -15.62
N GLN A 410 23.07 24.25 -16.17
CA GLN A 410 23.49 23.38 -17.27
C GLN A 410 23.67 24.14 -18.60
N GLN A 411 22.96 25.25 -18.78
CA GLN A 411 23.09 26.12 -19.96
C GLN A 411 24.21 27.17 -19.81
N ASP A 412 24.67 27.43 -18.59
CA ASP A 412 25.66 28.45 -18.28
C ASP A 412 27.09 27.89 -18.36
N PRO A 413 27.91 28.34 -19.35
CA PRO A 413 29.28 27.86 -19.51
C PRO A 413 30.18 28.14 -18.31
N THR A 414 29.81 29.09 -17.44
CA THR A 414 30.59 29.46 -16.25
C THR A 414 30.27 28.59 -15.02
N SER A 415 29.15 27.86 -15.04
CA SER A 415 28.70 27.07 -13.90
C SER A 415 29.50 25.77 -13.72
N ASN A 416 30.44 25.42 -14.63
CA ASN A 416 31.31 24.24 -14.55
C ASN A 416 30.58 22.94 -14.16
N CYS A 417 29.28 22.83 -14.48
CA CYS A 417 28.48 21.66 -14.17
C CYS A 417 29.00 20.47 -14.98
N ARG A 418 29.40 19.41 -14.28
CA ARG A 418 29.81 18.17 -14.93
C ARG A 418 28.60 17.53 -15.60
N LYS A 419 28.73 17.20 -16.89
CA LYS A 419 27.66 16.58 -17.68
C LYS A 419 27.66 15.05 -17.63
N ASP A 420 28.81 14.44 -17.28
CA ASP A 420 28.99 12.99 -17.23
C ASP A 420 30.21 12.59 -16.37
N GLY A 421 30.20 11.38 -15.82
CA GLY A 421 31.21 10.86 -14.90
C GLY A 421 31.09 11.36 -13.47
N GLY A 422 31.97 10.89 -12.59
CA GLY A 422 31.95 11.22 -11.17
C GLY A 422 30.81 10.53 -10.41
N SER A 423 30.64 10.90 -9.14
CA SER A 423 29.51 10.44 -8.33
C SER A 423 28.29 11.31 -8.59
N GLU A 424 27.23 10.72 -9.13
CA GLU A 424 26.02 11.42 -9.60
C GLU A 424 25.44 12.37 -8.54
N ASP A 425 25.27 11.91 -7.31
CA ASP A 425 24.72 12.69 -6.21
C ASP A 425 25.58 13.92 -5.85
N VAL A 426 26.89 13.75 -5.84
CA VAL A 426 27.87 14.81 -5.60
C VAL A 426 27.86 15.83 -6.75
N GLU A 427 27.84 15.37 -8.00
CA GLU A 427 27.94 16.25 -9.17
C GLU A 427 26.63 17.04 -9.41
N ILE A 428 25.47 16.40 -9.19
CA ILE A 428 24.18 17.11 -9.21
C ILE A 428 24.15 18.18 -8.12
N ALA A 429 24.60 17.85 -6.90
CA ALA A 429 24.67 18.81 -5.81
C ALA A 429 25.62 19.97 -6.15
N ASN A 430 26.84 19.70 -6.63
CA ASN A 430 27.79 20.74 -7.03
C ASN A 430 27.19 21.71 -8.06
N CYS A 431 26.51 21.18 -9.08
CA CYS A 431 25.85 22.01 -10.08
C CYS A 431 24.76 22.90 -9.46
N LEU A 432 23.90 22.33 -8.61
CA LEU A 432 22.87 23.08 -7.87
C LEU A 432 23.45 24.21 -7.00
N ARG A 433 24.62 23.99 -6.38
CA ARG A 433 25.28 25.01 -5.55
C ARG A 433 25.68 26.26 -6.33
N THR A 434 26.02 26.12 -7.61
CA THR A 434 26.42 27.27 -8.45
C THR A 434 25.30 28.29 -8.64
N LYS A 435 24.04 27.87 -8.44
CA LYS A 435 22.85 28.72 -8.49
C LYS A 435 22.18 28.87 -7.11
N GLY A 436 22.92 28.60 -6.03
CA GLY A 436 22.46 28.86 -4.66
C GLY A 436 21.28 28.00 -4.20
N VAL A 437 21.15 26.78 -4.74
CA VAL A 437 20.22 25.77 -4.22
C VAL A 437 20.94 24.99 -3.11
N TYR A 438 20.24 24.63 -2.03
CA TYR A 438 20.81 23.90 -0.87
C TYR A 438 19.86 22.81 -0.34
N PRO A 439 20.36 21.80 0.39
CA PRO A 439 19.53 20.78 1.02
C PRO A 439 18.68 21.41 2.13
N GLY A 440 17.40 21.04 2.17
CA GLY A 440 16.50 21.30 3.28
C GLY A 440 16.59 20.22 4.34
N LYS A 441 15.76 20.35 5.39
CA LYS A 441 15.62 19.33 6.43
C LYS A 441 14.51 18.36 6.06
N SER A 442 14.87 17.09 5.86
CA SER A 442 13.95 16.02 5.47
C SER A 442 13.55 15.18 6.69
N LEU A 443 13.06 15.85 7.74
CA LEU A 443 12.78 15.24 9.04
C LEU A 443 11.29 15.27 9.35
N ASP A 444 10.82 14.27 10.10
CA ASP A 444 9.48 14.29 10.68
C ASP A 444 9.38 15.21 11.93
N LYS A 445 8.19 15.30 12.51
CA LYS A 445 7.91 16.15 13.68
C LYS A 445 8.65 15.71 14.95
N GLN A 446 9.26 14.52 14.93
CA GLN A 446 10.08 13.95 15.99
C GLN A 446 11.59 14.02 15.66
N ASN A 447 11.98 14.76 14.61
CA ASN A 447 13.35 14.87 14.10
C ASN A 447 13.94 13.54 13.57
N ARG A 448 13.10 12.62 13.09
CA ARG A 448 13.53 11.37 12.47
C ARG A 448 13.62 11.51 10.96
N GLU A 449 14.54 10.75 10.36
CA GLU A 449 14.78 10.74 8.92
C GLU A 449 13.57 10.24 8.13
N LEU A 450 13.28 10.90 7.01
CA LEU A 450 12.23 10.49 6.07
C LEU A 450 12.78 9.74 4.86
N PHE A 451 14.08 9.89 4.57
CA PHE A 451 14.79 9.24 3.48
C PHE A 451 15.83 8.28 4.05
N HIS A 452 16.09 7.17 3.38
CA HIS A 452 16.86 6.07 3.96
C HIS A 452 17.84 5.50 2.94
N PRO A 453 19.17 5.61 3.15
CA PRO A 453 20.18 5.25 2.16
C PRO A 453 20.59 3.76 2.21
N LEU A 454 20.03 2.98 3.14
CA LEU A 454 20.34 1.56 3.31
C LEU A 454 19.12 0.69 3.03
N PRO A 455 19.33 -0.61 2.73
CA PRO A 455 18.26 -1.58 2.66
C PRO A 455 17.37 -1.58 3.91
N PHE A 456 16.08 -1.84 3.72
CA PHE A 456 15.09 -1.92 4.81
C PHE A 456 15.53 -2.85 5.96
N VAL A 457 16.19 -3.96 5.64
CA VAL A 457 16.66 -4.93 6.65
C VAL A 457 17.68 -4.34 7.62
N ASP A 458 18.52 -3.42 7.17
CA ASP A 458 19.55 -2.79 8.00
C ASP A 458 18.90 -1.79 8.96
N HIS A 459 17.93 -1.01 8.47
CA HIS A 459 17.10 -0.13 9.29
C HIS A 459 16.26 -0.90 10.30
N PHE A 460 15.69 -2.05 9.92
CA PHE A 460 14.87 -2.87 10.81
C PHE A 460 15.69 -3.53 11.92
N ARG A 461 16.91 -4.00 11.60
CA ARG A 461 17.80 -4.64 12.58
C ARG A 461 18.58 -3.63 13.43
N GLY A 462 18.68 -2.38 12.99
CA GLY A 462 19.50 -1.35 13.64
C GLY A 462 21.00 -1.56 13.43
N PHE A 463 21.40 -2.25 12.35
CA PHE A 463 22.80 -2.44 12.00
C PHE A 463 23.21 -1.41 10.96
N PHE A 464 23.94 -0.39 11.41
CA PHE A 464 24.41 0.69 10.54
C PHE A 464 25.93 0.61 10.37
N PRO A 465 26.46 0.77 9.14
CA PRO A 465 27.88 0.81 8.92
C PRO A 465 28.48 2.12 9.47
N ASP A 466 29.71 2.07 9.98
CA ASP A 466 30.38 3.20 10.63
C ASP A 466 30.48 4.46 9.74
N TRP A 467 30.61 4.25 8.43
CA TRP A 467 30.64 5.35 7.47
C TRP A 467 29.35 6.18 7.50
N LEU A 468 28.19 5.57 7.78
CA LEU A 468 26.91 6.29 7.81
C LEU A 468 26.90 7.32 8.95
N ALA A 469 27.36 6.94 10.14
CA ALA A 469 27.47 7.86 11.28
C ALA A 469 28.43 9.02 11.00
N THR A 470 29.45 8.79 10.18
CA THR A 470 30.43 9.81 9.79
C THR A 470 29.87 10.73 8.71
N TYR A 471 29.16 10.17 7.73
CA TYR A 471 28.76 10.89 6.52
C TYR A 471 27.46 11.65 6.71
N ALA A 472 26.53 11.12 7.52
CA ALA A 472 25.22 11.71 7.75
C ALA A 472 25.30 13.09 8.43
N GLU A 473 24.46 14.02 7.98
CA GLU A 473 24.22 15.27 8.70
C GLU A 473 23.53 15.00 10.05
N ASN A 474 22.58 14.07 10.06
CA ASN A 474 21.86 13.60 11.24
C ASN A 474 22.12 12.08 11.43
N PRO A 475 23.16 11.71 12.20
CA PRO A 475 23.58 10.32 12.34
C PRO A 475 22.54 9.48 13.10
N PRO A 476 22.48 8.15 12.85
CA PRO A 476 21.63 7.25 13.62
C PRO A 476 21.92 7.36 15.13
N GLN A 477 20.86 7.37 15.94
CA GLN A 477 20.95 7.45 17.40
C GLN A 477 20.25 6.23 18.02
N SER A 478 20.84 5.67 19.08
CA SER A 478 20.16 4.67 19.90
C SER A 478 19.03 5.35 20.67
N VAL A 479 17.82 4.78 20.56
CA VAL A 479 16.68 5.21 21.37
C VAL A 479 16.69 4.37 22.64
N ASN A 480 16.97 5.03 23.78
CA ASN A 480 16.95 4.40 25.11
C ASN A 480 15.54 4.21 25.64
#